data_AF-A0A7K3GAE9-F1
#
_entry.id   AF-A0A7K3GAE9-F1
#
_cell.length_a   1.000
_cell.length_b   1.000
_cell.length_c   1.000
_cell.angle_alpha   90.00
_cell.angle_beta   90.00
_cell.angle_gamma   90.00
#
_symmetry.space_group_name_H-M   'P 1'
#
loop_
_entity.id
_entity.type
_entity.pdbx_description
1 polymer ?
#
loop_
_entity_poly.entity_id
_entity_poly.type
_entity_poly.pdbx_seq_one_letter_code
_entity_poly.pdbx_strand_id
1 'polypeptide(L)'
;DAPRAALAAARAFLSAARAAGTGAWRVRELPEGHQADVRDVRKALAAEEVPEAVLPQGPPPAPGPLGPAALHVLAPLGRLTAGRLRALLPADEVRLTPWRGAVVAGTDPARLPALETHGLITRPDSPWAGVSACTGRPGCAKSLADVRADAVPGRPGLPVHYSGCERRCGHPHGDWVDVLAAPGGGYLVDGAPVPRTDLAPAVTTARTAPRTTR
;
A
#
# COMPACT_ATOMS: atom_id res chain seq x y z
N ASP A 1 -24.70 -14.88 2.91
CA ASP A 1 -23.84 -15.80 2.15
C ASP A 1 -22.69 -15.04 1.46
N ALA A 2 -21.71 -14.59 2.24
CA ALA A 2 -20.61 -13.76 1.75
C ALA A 2 -19.65 -14.50 0.77
N PRO A 3 -19.31 -15.79 0.97
CA PRO A 3 -18.42 -16.49 0.04
C PRO A 3 -18.99 -16.62 -1.38
N ARG A 4 -20.28 -16.96 -1.51
CA ARG A 4 -20.93 -17.06 -2.82
C ARG A 4 -21.02 -15.69 -3.50
N ALA A 5 -21.28 -14.63 -2.73
CA ALA A 5 -21.28 -13.25 -3.21
C ALA A 5 -19.92 -12.84 -3.76
N ALA A 6 -18.85 -13.10 -3.01
CA ALA A 6 -17.49 -12.81 -3.45
C ALA A 6 -17.13 -13.57 -4.73
N LEU A 7 -17.53 -14.84 -4.85
CA LEU A 7 -17.25 -15.65 -6.04
C LEU A 7 -18.04 -15.18 -7.27
N ALA A 8 -19.31 -14.82 -7.10
CA ALA A 8 -20.14 -14.27 -8.17
C ALA A 8 -19.57 -12.94 -8.69
N ALA A 9 -19.19 -12.04 -7.78
CA ALA A 9 -18.55 -10.78 -8.13
C ALA A 9 -17.21 -10.99 -8.87
N ALA A 10 -16.37 -11.91 -8.39
CA ALA A 10 -15.10 -12.23 -9.03
C ALA A 10 -15.30 -12.79 -10.46
N ARG A 11 -16.28 -13.68 -10.66
CA ARG A 11 -16.60 -14.23 -11.99
C ARG A 11 -17.12 -13.17 -12.94
N ALA A 12 -18.01 -12.28 -12.48
CA ALA A 12 -18.51 -11.17 -13.29
C ALA A 12 -17.38 -10.24 -13.74
N PHE A 13 -16.47 -9.87 -12.82
CA PHE A 13 -15.27 -9.09 -13.15
C PHE A 13 -14.38 -9.80 -14.18
N LEU A 14 -14.09 -11.09 -13.99
CA LEU A 14 -13.23 -11.84 -14.91
C LEU A 14 -13.85 -11.96 -16.32
N SER A 15 -15.18 -12.14 -16.41
CA SER A 15 -15.89 -12.14 -17.70
C SER A 15 -15.79 -10.79 -18.39
N ALA A 16 -16.00 -9.70 -17.65
CA ALA A 16 -15.91 -8.34 -18.16
C ALA A 16 -14.48 -7.99 -18.64
N ALA A 17 -13.47 -8.33 -17.84
CA ALA A 17 -12.06 -8.13 -18.20
C ALA A 17 -11.64 -8.94 -19.45
N ARG A 18 -12.18 -10.17 -19.60
CA ARG A 18 -11.96 -10.98 -20.80
C ARG A 18 -12.64 -10.38 -22.02
N ALA A 19 -13.90 -9.95 -21.91
CA ALA A 19 -14.64 -9.30 -22.99
C ALA A 19 -13.94 -8.02 -23.46
N ALA A 20 -13.38 -7.25 -22.53
CA ALA A 20 -12.63 -6.03 -22.82
C ALA A 20 -11.24 -6.28 -23.45
N GLY A 21 -10.68 -7.49 -23.32
CA GLY A 21 -9.34 -7.82 -23.83
C GLY A 21 -8.20 -7.05 -23.15
N THR A 22 -8.44 -6.35 -22.05
CA THR A 22 -7.47 -5.42 -21.44
C THR A 22 -6.54 -6.08 -20.43
N GLY A 23 -6.82 -7.31 -20.00
CA GLY A 23 -6.10 -7.96 -18.91
C GLY A 23 -6.24 -7.24 -17.57
N ALA A 24 -7.31 -6.44 -17.40
CA ALA A 24 -7.57 -5.63 -16.21
C ALA A 24 -7.42 -6.45 -14.92
N TRP A 25 -6.74 -5.87 -13.94
CA TRP A 25 -6.50 -6.46 -12.63
C TRP A 25 -7.43 -5.87 -11.56
N ARG A 26 -7.95 -4.66 -11.80
CA ARG A 26 -8.89 -3.96 -10.90
C ARG A 26 -10.16 -3.57 -11.64
N VAL A 27 -11.28 -3.48 -10.93
CA VAL A 27 -12.59 -3.06 -11.50
C VAL A 27 -12.48 -1.72 -12.24
N ARG A 28 -11.77 -0.75 -11.66
CA ARG A 28 -11.55 0.57 -12.26
C ARG A 28 -10.68 0.59 -13.53
N GLU A 29 -9.99 -0.50 -13.84
CA GLU A 29 -9.17 -0.64 -15.05
C GLU A 29 -10.00 -1.17 -16.23
N LEU A 30 -11.27 -1.52 -16.00
CA LEU A 30 -12.19 -1.87 -17.07
C LEU A 30 -12.56 -0.62 -17.87
N PRO A 31 -12.52 -0.67 -19.21
CA PRO A 31 -12.93 0.46 -20.03
C PRO A 31 -14.43 0.72 -19.90
N GLU A 32 -14.84 1.91 -20.28
CA GLU A 32 -16.24 2.28 -20.34
C GLU A 32 -17.03 1.27 -21.21
N GLY A 33 -18.26 0.95 -20.79
CA GLY A 33 -19.08 -0.08 -21.43
C GLY A 33 -18.71 -1.54 -21.11
N HIS A 34 -17.60 -1.79 -20.40
CA HIS A 34 -17.17 -3.13 -20.00
C HIS A 34 -17.16 -3.32 -18.48
N GLN A 35 -17.96 -2.54 -17.74
CA GLN A 35 -18.08 -2.67 -16.30
C GLN A 35 -18.82 -3.97 -15.95
N ALA A 36 -18.39 -4.66 -14.90
CA ALA A 36 -19.14 -5.81 -14.39
C ALA A 36 -20.49 -5.33 -13.83
N ASP A 37 -21.60 -5.84 -14.39
CA ASP A 37 -22.93 -5.45 -13.92
C ASP A 37 -23.22 -6.07 -12.56
N VAL A 38 -23.34 -5.22 -11.54
CA VAL A 38 -23.71 -5.61 -10.17
C VAL A 38 -25.07 -6.30 -10.14
N ARG A 39 -25.96 -6.04 -11.10
CA ARG A 39 -27.25 -6.71 -11.25
C ARG A 39 -27.08 -8.19 -11.55
N ASP A 40 -26.09 -8.59 -12.34
CA ASP A 40 -25.84 -10.00 -12.63
C ASP A 40 -25.26 -10.75 -11.43
N VAL A 41 -24.45 -10.06 -10.62
CA VAL A 41 -23.99 -10.58 -9.33
C VAL A 41 -25.19 -10.75 -8.38
N ARG A 42 -26.10 -9.77 -8.32
CA ARG A 42 -27.32 -9.85 -7.49
C ARG A 42 -28.23 -11.01 -7.87
N LYS A 43 -28.47 -11.25 -9.16
CA LYS A 43 -29.30 -12.39 -9.63
C LYS A 43 -28.77 -13.74 -9.13
N ALA A 44 -27.45 -13.85 -8.94
CA ALA A 44 -26.82 -15.08 -8.46
C ALA A 44 -26.86 -15.25 -6.93
N LEU A 45 -27.43 -14.29 -6.19
CA LEU A 45 -27.42 -14.26 -4.73
C LEU A 45 -28.83 -14.19 -4.18
N ALA A 46 -29.19 -15.18 -3.36
CA ALA A 46 -30.31 -15.08 -2.44
C ALA A 46 -29.80 -14.39 -1.16
N ALA A 47 -29.71 -13.07 -1.18
CA ALA A 47 -29.26 -12.27 -0.05
C ALA A 47 -30.08 -10.98 0.10
N GLU A 48 -30.36 -10.60 1.34
CA GLU A 48 -30.96 -9.32 1.67
C GLU A 48 -29.96 -8.19 1.40
N GLU A 49 -30.45 -7.09 0.84
CA GLU A 49 -29.64 -5.91 0.62
C GLU A 49 -29.37 -5.22 1.95
N VAL A 50 -28.10 -5.17 2.33
CA VAL A 50 -27.67 -4.41 3.51
C VAL A 50 -27.44 -2.97 3.04
N PRO A 51 -27.93 -1.95 3.78
CA PRO A 51 -27.63 -0.56 3.47
C PRO A 51 -26.14 -0.36 3.26
N GLU A 52 -25.77 0.35 2.20
CA GLU A 52 -24.37 0.67 1.93
C GLU A 52 -23.83 1.50 3.11
N ALA A 53 -22.83 0.95 3.80
CA ALA A 53 -22.14 1.68 4.84
C ALA A 53 -21.35 2.80 4.18
N VAL A 54 -21.72 4.05 4.44
CA VAL A 54 -20.91 5.21 4.08
C VAL A 54 -19.69 5.20 4.99
N LEU A 55 -18.60 4.61 4.50
CA LEU A 55 -17.34 4.62 5.23
C LEU A 55 -16.73 6.02 5.14
N PRO A 56 -16.28 6.61 6.26
CA PRO A 56 -15.60 7.90 6.22
C PRO A 56 -14.34 7.79 5.33
N GLN A 57 -14.31 8.60 4.28
CA GLN A 57 -13.17 8.75 3.40
C GLN A 57 -12.27 9.84 3.95
N GLY A 58 -10.95 9.62 3.95
CA GLY A 58 -10.01 10.63 4.42
C GLY A 58 -8.56 10.29 4.06
N PRO A 59 -7.67 11.30 4.07
CA PRO A 59 -6.25 11.05 3.95
C PRO A 59 -5.76 10.22 5.16
N PRO A 60 -4.65 9.48 5.01
CA PRO A 60 -4.02 8.82 6.15
C PRO A 60 -3.68 9.84 7.25
N PRO A 61 -3.96 9.53 8.53
CA PRO A 61 -3.42 10.33 9.61
C PRO A 61 -1.88 10.28 9.59
N ALA A 62 -1.24 11.39 9.97
CA ALA A 62 0.19 11.39 10.23
C ALA A 62 0.52 10.40 11.38
N PRO A 63 1.69 9.72 11.35
CA PRO A 63 2.15 9.00 12.53
C PRO A 63 2.43 9.97 13.69
N GLY A 64 2.07 9.57 14.90
CA GLY A 64 2.13 10.40 16.10
C GLY A 64 0.86 10.28 16.96
N PRO A 65 0.63 11.24 17.88
CA PRO A 65 -0.57 11.28 18.71
C PRO A 65 -1.84 11.48 17.88
N LEU A 66 -2.88 10.72 18.23
CA LEU A 66 -4.26 10.90 17.75
C LEU A 66 -5.16 11.26 18.93
N GLY A 67 -5.10 12.53 19.34
CA GLY A 67 -5.74 12.98 20.58
C GLY A 67 -4.99 12.49 21.84
N PRO A 68 -5.63 12.53 23.01
CA PRO A 68 -4.96 12.30 24.29
C PRO A 68 -4.73 10.82 24.63
N ALA A 69 -5.44 9.90 23.98
CA ALA A 69 -5.47 8.48 24.37
C ALA A 69 -5.31 7.51 23.18
N ALA A 70 -4.80 7.99 22.05
CA ALA A 70 -4.50 7.12 20.92
C ALA A 70 -3.25 7.58 20.16
N LEU A 71 -2.65 6.62 19.46
CA LEU A 71 -1.47 6.82 18.62
C LEU A 71 -1.70 6.22 17.24
N HIS A 72 -1.19 6.85 16.20
CA HIS A 72 -0.99 6.22 14.90
C HIS A 72 0.49 5.97 14.70
N VAL A 73 0.85 4.73 14.36
CA VAL A 73 2.24 4.35 14.03
C VAL A 73 2.27 3.64 12.69
N LEU A 74 3.31 3.90 11.88
CA LEU A 74 3.52 3.15 10.64
C LEU A 74 4.55 2.04 10.89
N ALA A 75 4.38 0.93 10.17
CA ALA A 75 5.39 -0.11 10.09
C ALA A 75 6.28 0.16 8.87
N PRO A 76 7.63 0.12 9.01
CA PRO A 76 8.51 0.20 7.85
C PRO A 76 8.13 -0.84 6.79
N LEU A 77 7.84 -0.37 5.58
CA LEU A 77 7.38 -1.18 4.44
C LEU A 77 6.12 -2.03 4.75
N GLY A 78 5.31 -1.61 5.72
CA GLY A 78 4.11 -2.34 6.16
C GLY A 78 4.38 -3.66 6.87
N ARG A 79 5.58 -3.87 7.42
CA ARG A 79 5.96 -5.13 8.08
C ARG A 79 6.00 -5.00 9.59
N LEU A 80 5.09 -5.70 10.27
CA LEU A 80 5.08 -5.86 11.71
C LEU A 80 5.70 -7.22 12.06
N THR A 81 6.81 -7.21 12.81
CA THR A 81 7.36 -8.42 13.43
C THR A 81 6.54 -8.76 14.69
N ALA A 82 6.69 -9.98 15.20
CA ALA A 82 6.08 -10.34 16.49
C ALA A 82 6.51 -9.39 17.62
N GLY A 83 7.77 -8.93 17.61
CA GLY A 83 8.27 -7.92 18.56
C GLY A 83 7.54 -6.59 18.43
N ARG A 84 7.35 -6.08 17.20
CA ARG A 84 6.59 -4.84 16.94
C ARG A 84 5.14 -4.96 17.37
N LEU A 85 4.47 -6.08 17.09
CA LEU A 85 3.09 -6.32 17.51
C LEU A 85 2.97 -6.32 19.04
N ARG A 86 3.88 -6.99 19.75
CA ARG A 86 3.90 -6.97 21.21
C ARG A 86 4.17 -5.58 21.77
N ALA A 87 5.04 -4.80 21.13
CA ALA A 87 5.35 -3.43 21.56
C ALA A 87 4.13 -2.49 21.51
N LEU A 88 3.13 -2.77 20.66
CA LEU A 88 1.88 -2.00 20.63
C LEU A 88 1.07 -2.16 21.92
N LEU A 89 1.30 -3.22 22.70
CA LEU A 89 0.59 -3.49 23.96
C LEU A 89 1.30 -2.88 25.18
N PRO A 90 0.58 -2.50 26.24
CA PRO A 90 -0.89 -2.60 26.40
C PRO A 90 -1.64 -1.59 25.52
N ALA A 91 -2.87 -1.92 25.14
CA ALA A 91 -3.79 -1.08 24.39
C ALA A 91 -5.21 -1.59 24.60
N ASP A 92 -6.21 -0.70 24.58
CA ASP A 92 -7.62 -1.10 24.57
C ASP A 92 -7.97 -1.77 23.24
N GLU A 93 -7.43 -1.23 22.15
CA GLU A 93 -7.63 -1.75 20.80
C GLU A 93 -6.42 -1.44 19.90
N VAL A 94 -6.10 -2.38 19.01
CA VAL A 94 -5.13 -2.17 17.93
C VAL A 94 -5.84 -2.36 16.59
N ARG A 95 -5.98 -1.27 15.83
CA ARG A 95 -6.59 -1.27 14.49
C ARG A 95 -5.50 -1.21 13.43
N LEU A 96 -5.32 -2.29 12.67
CA LEU A 96 -4.43 -2.25 11.50
C LEU A 96 -5.03 -1.33 10.43
N THR A 97 -4.20 -0.45 9.88
CA THR A 97 -4.66 0.56 8.92
C THR A 97 -4.33 0.14 7.48
N PRO A 98 -5.15 0.53 6.49
CA PRO A 98 -4.82 0.31 5.07
C PRO A 98 -3.57 1.09 4.63
N TRP A 99 -3.08 1.99 5.48
CA TRP A 99 -1.89 2.82 5.25
C TRP A 99 -0.61 2.24 5.84
N ARG A 100 -0.57 0.91 6.04
CA ARG A 100 0.63 0.15 6.45
C ARG A 100 1.08 0.47 7.88
N GLY A 101 0.12 0.68 8.77
CA GLY A 101 0.36 1.01 10.17
C GLY A 101 -0.70 0.43 11.09
N ALA A 102 -0.75 0.98 12.30
CA ALA A 102 -1.76 0.67 13.29
C ALA A 102 -2.18 1.94 14.04
N VAL A 103 -3.48 2.04 14.35
CA VAL A 103 -3.97 2.91 15.41
C VAL A 103 -4.00 2.09 16.70
N VAL A 104 -3.38 2.62 17.75
CA VAL A 104 -3.35 2.04 19.09
C VAL A 104 -4.21 2.94 19.98
N ALA A 105 -5.34 2.43 20.46
CA ALA A 105 -6.26 3.15 21.34
C ALA A 105 -6.03 2.77 22.81
N GLY A 106 -6.42 3.65 23.73
CA GLY A 106 -6.24 3.43 25.18
C GLY A 106 -4.79 3.56 25.62
N THR A 107 -4.01 4.42 24.98
CA THR A 107 -2.57 4.54 25.24
C THR A 107 -2.12 5.98 25.38
N ASP A 108 -1.18 6.20 26.31
CA ASP A 108 -0.52 7.49 26.50
C ASP A 108 0.46 7.78 25.34
N PRO A 109 0.40 8.97 24.71
CA PRO A 109 1.40 9.43 23.76
C PRO A 109 2.87 9.39 24.21
N ALA A 110 3.13 9.40 25.52
CA ALA A 110 4.47 9.24 26.10
C ALA A 110 5.15 7.91 25.70
N ARG A 111 4.41 6.93 25.15
CA ARG A 111 4.96 5.66 24.64
C ARG A 111 5.63 5.77 23.27
N LEU A 112 5.47 6.87 22.53
CA LEU A 112 6.03 7.01 21.17
C LEU A 112 7.55 6.76 21.11
N PRO A 113 8.40 7.28 22.00
CA PRO A 113 9.84 6.97 21.96
C PRO A 113 10.13 5.48 22.11
N ALA A 114 9.41 4.78 23.00
CA ALA A 114 9.56 3.33 23.16
C ALA A 114 9.10 2.54 21.93
N LEU A 115 8.05 3.01 21.24
CA LEU A 115 7.63 2.39 19.97
C LEU A 115 8.67 2.62 18.85
N GLU A 116 9.33 3.78 18.84
CA GLU A 116 10.40 4.10 17.90
C GLU A 116 11.63 3.20 18.08
N THR A 117 11.98 2.80 19.32
CA THR A 117 13.08 1.84 19.55
C THR A 117 12.78 0.44 19.00
N HIS A 118 11.51 0.07 18.83
CA HIS A 118 11.09 -1.13 18.11
C HIS A 118 11.06 -0.96 16.58
N GLY A 119 11.52 0.20 16.10
CA GLY A 119 11.59 0.56 14.69
C GLY A 119 10.23 0.83 14.07
N LEU A 120 9.22 1.21 14.86
CA LEU A 120 7.98 1.79 14.34
C LEU A 120 8.21 3.25 13.98
N ILE A 121 7.49 3.73 12.97
CA ILE A 121 7.55 5.12 12.54
C ILE A 121 6.48 5.87 13.32
N THR A 122 6.94 6.75 14.20
CA THR A 122 6.13 7.45 15.21
C THR A 122 6.02 8.96 14.94
N ARG A 123 6.75 9.47 13.95
CA ARG A 123 6.83 10.90 13.62
C ARG A 123 6.64 11.14 12.12
N PRO A 124 5.96 12.23 11.72
CA PRO A 124 5.64 12.51 10.32
C PRO A 124 6.87 12.84 9.48
N ASP A 125 7.94 13.34 10.09
CA ASP A 125 9.18 13.74 9.43
C ASP A 125 10.18 12.58 9.27
N SER A 126 9.80 11.35 9.64
CA SER A 126 10.62 10.17 9.41
C SER A 126 10.97 10.01 7.93
N PRO A 127 12.22 9.68 7.57
CA PRO A 127 12.60 9.46 6.18
C PRO A 127 12.02 8.15 5.61
N TRP A 128 11.39 7.32 6.45
CA TRP A 128 10.61 6.16 6.02
C TRP A 128 9.14 6.49 5.78
N ALA A 129 8.65 7.66 6.20
CA ALA A 129 7.30 8.11 5.88
C ALA A 129 7.19 8.32 4.36
N GLY A 130 6.23 7.65 3.73
CA GLY A 130 6.03 7.67 2.27
C GLY A 130 6.88 6.67 1.48
N VAL A 131 7.72 5.85 2.12
CA VAL A 131 8.43 4.76 1.46
C VAL A 131 7.63 3.47 1.58
N SER A 132 7.41 2.79 0.46
CA SER A 132 6.65 1.54 0.42
C SER A 132 7.23 0.56 -0.58
N ALA A 133 6.93 -0.72 -0.42
CA ALA A 133 7.36 -1.76 -1.35
C ALA A 133 6.31 -2.86 -1.41
N CYS A 134 6.23 -3.54 -2.55
CA CYS A 134 5.47 -4.77 -2.64
C CYS A 134 6.17 -5.91 -1.86
N THR A 135 5.65 -7.13 -1.92
CA THR A 135 6.22 -8.26 -1.19
C THR A 135 7.67 -8.57 -1.58
N GLY A 136 8.03 -8.38 -2.86
CA GLY A 136 9.36 -8.65 -3.37
C GLY A 136 9.80 -10.11 -3.29
N ARG A 137 11.05 -10.40 -3.67
CA ARG A 137 11.72 -11.65 -3.28
C ARG A 137 12.03 -11.61 -1.78
N PRO A 138 12.14 -12.77 -1.11
CA PRO A 138 11.78 -14.10 -1.60
C PRO A 138 10.26 -14.40 -1.55
N GLY A 139 9.44 -13.49 -1.01
CA GLY A 139 8.02 -13.75 -0.74
C GLY A 139 7.07 -13.75 -1.95
N CYS A 140 7.54 -13.37 -3.13
CA CYS A 140 6.76 -13.34 -4.36
C CYS A 140 7.57 -13.94 -5.52
N ALA A 141 7.14 -15.08 -6.04
CA ALA A 141 7.79 -15.79 -7.15
C ALA A 141 7.86 -14.97 -8.45
N LYS A 142 6.98 -13.98 -8.62
CA LYS A 142 6.95 -13.07 -9.78
C LYS A 142 7.94 -11.91 -9.68
N SER A 143 8.49 -11.69 -8.49
CA SER A 143 9.41 -10.58 -8.26
C SER A 143 10.78 -10.86 -8.89
N LEU A 144 11.36 -9.84 -9.52
CA LEU A 144 12.70 -9.87 -10.09
C LEU A 144 13.78 -9.55 -9.05
N ALA A 145 13.43 -8.81 -7.99
CA ALA A 145 14.37 -8.37 -6.95
C ALA A 145 13.81 -8.49 -5.52
N ASP A 146 14.68 -8.41 -4.52
CA ASP A 146 14.31 -8.20 -3.12
C ASP A 146 14.12 -6.69 -2.88
N VAL A 147 12.98 -6.19 -3.35
CA VAL A 147 12.66 -4.75 -3.29
C VAL A 147 12.54 -4.21 -1.88
N ARG A 148 12.38 -5.07 -0.87
CA ARG A 148 12.31 -4.65 0.53
C ARG A 148 13.70 -4.47 1.12
N ALA A 149 14.66 -5.31 0.73
CA ALA A 149 16.06 -5.11 1.07
C ALA A 149 16.67 -3.91 0.33
N ASP A 150 16.18 -3.61 -0.88
CA ASP A 150 16.70 -2.53 -1.72
C ASP A 150 16.03 -1.16 -1.49
N ALA A 151 14.94 -1.11 -0.71
CA ALA A 151 14.25 0.13 -0.43
C ALA A 151 15.13 1.07 0.41
N VAL A 152 15.25 2.33 -0.03
CA VAL A 152 16.02 3.34 0.70
C VAL A 152 15.10 4.38 1.35
N PRO A 153 15.43 4.86 2.57
CA PRO A 153 14.73 5.98 3.18
C PRO A 153 15.08 7.30 2.47
N GLY A 154 14.19 8.30 2.57
CA GLY A 154 14.48 9.65 2.10
C GLY A 154 13.34 10.63 2.36
N ARG A 155 13.61 11.92 2.15
CA ARG A 155 12.65 13.04 2.15
C ARG A 155 13.39 14.33 1.72
N PRO A 156 12.69 15.43 1.35
CA PRO A 156 11.24 15.58 1.13
C PRO A 156 10.83 15.06 -0.26
N GLY A 157 9.59 15.35 -0.67
CA GLY A 157 9.09 15.06 -2.02
C GLY A 157 8.06 13.94 -2.07
N LEU A 158 7.81 13.43 -3.28
CA LEU A 158 6.79 12.41 -3.55
C LEU A 158 7.00 11.13 -2.73
N PRO A 159 5.93 10.37 -2.44
CA PRO A 159 6.06 9.01 -1.94
C PRO A 159 6.79 8.13 -2.97
N VAL A 160 7.45 7.08 -2.49
CA VAL A 160 8.20 6.13 -3.33
C VAL A 160 7.60 4.75 -3.16
N HIS A 161 7.44 4.03 -4.28
CA HIS A 161 6.99 2.64 -4.25
C HIS A 161 7.95 1.74 -5.02
N TYR A 162 8.50 0.74 -4.31
CA TYR A 162 9.36 -0.28 -4.90
C TYR A 162 8.54 -1.50 -5.35
N SER A 163 8.54 -1.75 -6.65
CA SER A 163 7.79 -2.80 -7.32
C SER A 163 8.73 -3.88 -7.82
N GLY A 164 8.55 -5.11 -7.36
CA GLY A 164 9.35 -6.25 -7.83
C GLY A 164 9.01 -6.75 -9.24
N CYS A 165 7.88 -6.32 -9.79
CA CYS A 165 7.45 -6.64 -11.16
C CYS A 165 6.42 -5.60 -11.63
N GLU A 166 6.08 -5.65 -12.90
CA GLU A 166 5.17 -4.70 -13.59
C GLU A 166 3.77 -4.56 -12.97
N ARG A 167 3.36 -5.52 -12.12
CA ARG A 167 2.07 -5.50 -11.41
C ARG A 167 1.97 -4.39 -10.36
N ARG A 168 3.10 -3.88 -9.87
CA ARG A 168 3.16 -2.76 -8.89
C ARG A 168 2.24 -2.95 -7.69
N CYS A 169 2.21 -4.17 -7.14
CA CYS A 169 1.26 -4.51 -6.08
C CYS A 169 1.39 -3.59 -4.86
N GLY A 170 0.33 -2.86 -4.53
CA GLY A 170 0.29 -1.99 -3.35
C GLY A 170 0.86 -0.59 -3.55
N HIS A 171 1.09 -0.14 -4.79
CA HIS A 171 1.48 1.25 -5.07
C HIS A 171 0.42 2.24 -4.53
N PRO A 172 0.84 3.42 -4.05
CA PRO A 172 -0.09 4.43 -3.54
C PRO A 172 -0.94 5.05 -4.67
N HIS A 173 -2.03 5.72 -4.28
CA HIS A 173 -2.81 6.58 -5.16
C HIS A 173 -2.12 7.94 -5.37
N GLY A 174 -2.50 8.67 -6.42
CA GLY A 174 -1.90 9.96 -6.78
C GLY A 174 -0.54 9.80 -7.43
N ASP A 175 0.31 10.81 -7.31
CA ASP A 175 1.69 10.79 -7.80
C ASP A 175 2.65 10.09 -6.83
N TRP A 176 3.53 9.24 -7.36
CA TRP A 176 4.61 8.59 -6.63
C TRP A 176 5.78 8.29 -7.56
N VAL A 177 6.99 8.20 -7.00
CA VAL A 177 8.18 7.70 -7.71
C VAL A 177 8.08 6.19 -7.86
N ASP A 178 7.98 5.71 -9.11
CA ASP A 178 7.91 4.30 -9.46
C ASP A 178 9.31 3.71 -9.55
N VAL A 179 9.68 2.87 -8.58
CA VAL A 179 10.94 2.13 -8.60
C VAL A 179 10.64 0.68 -8.96
N LEU A 180 10.80 0.32 -10.23
CA LEU A 180 10.43 -0.99 -10.76
C LEU A 180 11.67 -1.85 -11.00
N ALA A 181 11.73 -3.02 -10.39
CA ALA A 181 12.78 -3.99 -10.67
C ALA A 181 12.75 -4.40 -12.15
N ALA A 182 13.91 -4.40 -12.78
CA ALA A 182 14.09 -4.71 -14.19
C ALA A 182 14.84 -6.04 -14.39
N PRO A 183 14.69 -6.71 -15.54
CA PRO A 183 15.57 -7.80 -15.93
C PRO A 183 17.05 -7.37 -15.86
N GLY A 184 17.94 -8.29 -15.51
CA GLY A 184 19.38 -8.00 -15.39
C GLY A 184 19.84 -7.42 -14.04
N GLY A 185 18.94 -7.29 -13.05
CA GLY A 185 19.29 -6.95 -11.66
C GLY A 185 19.36 -5.44 -11.36
N GLY A 186 18.98 -4.60 -12.31
CA GLY A 186 18.79 -3.16 -12.12
C GLY A 186 17.34 -2.78 -11.85
N TYR A 187 17.07 -1.47 -11.90
CA TYR A 187 15.76 -0.88 -11.69
C TYR A 187 15.44 0.14 -12.78
N LEU A 188 14.16 0.45 -12.93
CA LEU A 188 13.67 1.65 -13.59
C LEU A 188 13.18 2.60 -12.50
N VAL A 189 13.66 3.84 -12.47
CA VAL A 189 13.14 4.91 -11.61
C VAL A 189 12.38 5.89 -12.49
N ASP A 190 11.06 5.95 -12.35
CA ASP A 190 10.16 6.68 -13.26
C ASP A 190 10.41 6.36 -14.75
N GLY A 191 10.79 5.11 -15.03
CA GLY A 191 11.08 4.60 -16.36
C GLY A 191 12.54 4.73 -16.81
N ALA A 192 13.37 5.51 -16.12
CA ALA A 192 14.80 5.62 -16.43
C ALA A 192 15.60 4.45 -15.84
N PRO A 193 16.47 3.76 -16.61
CA PRO A 193 17.31 2.70 -16.08
C PRO A 193 18.31 3.19 -15.04
N VAL A 194 18.37 2.50 -13.90
CA VAL A 194 19.25 2.81 -12.76
C VAL A 194 19.88 1.51 -12.23
N PRO A 195 21.21 1.42 -12.12
CA PRO A 195 21.86 0.32 -11.42
C PRO A 195 21.40 0.23 -9.97
N ARG A 196 21.31 -0.99 -9.42
CA ARG A 196 20.90 -1.21 -8.01
C ARG A 196 21.73 -0.38 -7.01
N THR A 197 23.02 -0.18 -7.29
CA THR A 197 23.95 0.61 -6.45
C THR A 197 23.61 2.10 -6.40
N ASP A 198 22.90 2.61 -7.41
CA ASP A 198 22.65 4.04 -7.60
C ASP A 198 21.20 4.42 -7.25
N LEU A 199 20.44 3.50 -6.63
CA LEU A 199 19.06 3.73 -6.24
C LEU A 199 18.91 4.92 -5.29
N ALA A 200 19.79 5.07 -4.30
CA ALA A 200 19.67 6.15 -3.32
C ALA A 200 19.72 7.57 -3.94
N PRO A 201 20.76 7.93 -4.74
CA PRO A 201 20.78 9.23 -5.41
C PRO A 201 19.65 9.36 -6.45
N ALA A 202 19.37 8.33 -7.25
CA ALA A 202 18.33 8.41 -8.29
C ALA A 202 16.93 8.63 -7.70
N VAL A 203 16.58 7.91 -6.63
CA VAL A 203 15.31 8.08 -5.92
C VAL A 203 15.23 9.46 -5.27
N THR A 204 16.32 9.95 -4.67
CA THR A 204 16.35 11.28 -4.08
C THR A 204 16.02 12.36 -5.12
N THR A 205 16.66 12.29 -6.30
CA THR A 205 16.38 13.21 -7.41
C THR A 205 14.95 13.09 -7.92
N ALA A 206 14.45 11.87 -8.13
CA ALA A 206 13.10 11.65 -8.66
C ALA A 206 11.99 12.18 -7.74
N ARG A 207 12.20 12.14 -6.42
CA ARG A 207 11.19 12.61 -5.44
C ARG A 207 10.95 14.11 -5.48
N THR A 208 11.96 14.89 -5.84
CA THR A 208 11.91 16.35 -5.84
C THR A 208 11.78 16.94 -7.24
N ALA A 209 11.86 16.11 -8.29
CA ALA A 209 11.68 16.53 -9.66
C ALA A 209 10.25 17.07 -9.90
N PRO A 210 10.08 18.18 -10.64
CA PRO A 210 8.76 18.63 -11.06
C PRO A 210 8.08 17.57 -11.93
N ARG A 211 6.81 17.27 -11.66
CA ARG A 211 6.02 16.43 -12.56
C ARG A 211 5.34 17.26 -13.62
N THR A 212 5.56 16.90 -14.87
CA THR A 212 4.67 17.29 -15.96
C THR A 212 3.38 16.48 -15.79
N THR A 213 2.30 17.16 -15.43
CA THR A 213 0.95 16.57 -15.44
C THR A 213 0.69 15.99 -16.83
N ARG A 214 0.44 14.68 -16.89
CA ARG A 214 -0.09 14.02 -18.09
C ARG A 214 -1.57 14.29 -18.25
#